data_AF-A0A9D9NJ94-F1
#
_entry.id   AF-A0A9D9NJ94-F1
#
_cell.length_a   1.000
_cell.length_b   1.000
_cell.length_c   1.000
_cell.angle_alpha   90.00
_cell.angle_beta   90.00
_cell.angle_gamma   90.00
#
_symmetry.space_group_name_H-M   'P 1'
#
loop_
_entity.id
_entity.type
_entity.pdbx_description
1 polymer ?
#
loop_
_entity_poly.entity_id
_entity_poly.type
_entity_poly.pdbx_seq_one_letter_code
_entity_poly.pdbx_strand_id
1 'polypeptide(L)'
;MALIIPEKYRLKLLPETTEIAIKLIKDAFQQRLAKALNLRRVTAPLFVLSGTGLNDDLNGVEKAVSFPVKSLGGKKAEVVHSLAKWKRSKLAAYGVVPGFGIYTDMNAIRADEELDNLHSIYVDQWDWEQAIRESDRSLDYLVAVVRKIYAALKETEQMVYERFPHITPVLPDDIAVVHSEELLQ
;
A
#
# COMPACT_ATOMS: atom_id res chain seq x y z
N MET A 1 -16.16 -13.28 -3.98
CA MET A 1 -17.64 -13.18 -3.82
C MET A 1 -18.20 -12.37 -4.98
N ALA A 2 -19.48 -12.48 -5.36
CA ALA A 2 -20.00 -11.66 -6.47
C ALA A 2 -20.15 -10.18 -6.06
N LEU A 3 -20.15 -9.26 -7.03
CA LEU A 3 -20.43 -7.84 -6.84
C LEU A 3 -21.79 -7.62 -6.15
N ILE A 4 -21.76 -6.90 -5.02
CA ILE A 4 -22.94 -6.52 -4.23
C ILE A 4 -23.27 -5.06 -4.51
N ILE A 5 -24.47 -4.79 -5.03
CA ILE A 5 -25.02 -3.43 -5.17
C ILE A 5 -26.20 -3.29 -4.20
N PRO A 6 -26.09 -2.51 -3.12
CA PRO A 6 -27.16 -2.39 -2.14
C PRO A 6 -28.40 -1.69 -2.74
N GLU A 7 -29.58 -2.29 -2.62
CA GLU A 7 -30.84 -1.77 -3.20
C GLU A 7 -31.21 -0.35 -2.73
N LYS A 8 -30.77 0.03 -1.53
CA LYS A 8 -31.07 1.34 -0.91
C LYS A 8 -29.79 2.12 -0.59
N TYR A 9 -28.75 1.97 -1.42
CA TYR A 9 -27.52 2.72 -1.26
C TYR A 9 -27.79 4.23 -1.34
N ARG A 10 -27.37 4.95 -0.31
CA ARG A 10 -27.41 6.42 -0.28
C ARG A 10 -25.98 6.93 -0.23
N LEU A 11 -25.64 7.75 -1.20
CA LEU A 11 -24.37 8.46 -1.22
C LEU A 11 -24.26 9.33 0.03
N LYS A 12 -23.16 9.18 0.78
CA LYS A 12 -22.85 10.05 1.92
C LYS A 12 -22.39 11.44 1.47
N LEU A 13 -21.80 11.52 0.28
CA LEU A 13 -21.27 12.73 -0.34
C LEU A 13 -21.69 12.78 -1.82
N LEU A 14 -21.80 13.99 -2.38
CA LEU A 14 -21.96 14.17 -3.82
C LEU A 14 -20.71 13.67 -4.57
N PRO A 15 -20.81 13.29 -5.87
CA PRO A 15 -19.68 12.78 -6.64
C PRO A 15 -18.45 13.68 -6.60
N GLU A 16 -18.62 14.99 -6.82
CA GLU A 16 -17.52 15.97 -6.83
C GLU A 16 -16.88 16.11 -5.43
N THR A 17 -17.70 16.01 -4.39
CA THR A 17 -17.22 16.05 -3.00
C THR A 17 -16.49 14.76 -2.62
N THR A 18 -16.90 13.63 -3.18
CA THR A 18 -16.24 12.33 -3.02
C THR A 18 -14.81 12.39 -3.58
N GLU A 19 -14.61 12.96 -4.77
CA GLU A 19 -13.27 13.14 -5.35
C GLU A 19 -12.37 14.02 -4.48
N ILE A 20 -12.92 15.11 -3.92
CA ILE A 20 -12.20 15.97 -2.98
C ILE A 20 -11.81 15.17 -1.72
N ALA A 21 -12.73 14.36 -1.18
CA ALA A 21 -12.47 13.53 -0.01
C ALA A 21 -11.40 12.46 -0.27
N ILE A 22 -11.46 11.77 -1.42
CA ILE A 22 -10.47 10.78 -1.84
C ILE A 22 -9.08 11.43 -1.92
N LYS A 23 -8.97 12.58 -2.58
CA LYS A 23 -7.69 13.31 -2.67
C LYS A 23 -7.18 13.72 -1.29
N LEU A 24 -8.05 14.26 -0.45
CA LEU A 24 -7.69 14.69 0.90
C LEU A 24 -7.16 13.53 1.74
N ILE A 25 -7.83 12.38 1.73
CA ILE A 25 -7.39 11.15 2.40
C ILE A 25 -6.02 10.74 1.88
N LYS A 26 -5.87 10.70 0.55
CA LYS A 26 -4.64 10.25 -0.08
C LYS A 26 -3.45 11.12 0.31
N ASP A 27 -3.60 12.43 0.21
CA ASP A 27 -2.53 13.39 0.56
C ASP A 27 -2.20 13.35 2.06
N ALA A 28 -3.22 13.33 2.92
CA ALA A 28 -3.03 13.41 4.37
C ALA A 28 -2.40 12.14 4.94
N PHE A 29 -2.92 10.96 4.59
CA PHE A 29 -2.37 9.72 5.11
C PHE A 29 -0.94 9.51 4.65
N GLN A 30 -0.63 9.82 3.39
CA GLN A 30 0.73 9.77 2.86
C GLN A 30 1.70 10.62 3.68
N GLN A 31 1.34 11.88 3.97
CA GLN A 31 2.18 12.78 4.77
C GLN A 31 2.38 12.25 6.20
N ARG A 32 1.32 11.73 6.82
CA ARG A 32 1.37 11.18 8.18
C ARG A 32 2.20 9.91 8.25
N LEU A 33 2.01 8.98 7.32
CA LEU A 33 2.80 7.75 7.20
C LEU A 33 4.29 8.08 7.03
N ALA A 34 4.60 8.99 6.11
CA ALA A 34 5.96 9.43 5.85
C ALA A 34 6.62 10.04 7.09
N LYS A 35 5.89 10.90 7.82
CA LYS A 35 6.36 11.49 9.07
C LYS A 35 6.54 10.44 10.18
N ALA A 36 5.58 9.56 10.36
CA ALA A 36 5.57 8.56 11.43
C ALA A 36 6.74 7.56 11.32
N LEU A 37 7.14 7.25 10.09
CA LEU A 37 8.15 6.23 9.80
C LEU A 37 9.45 6.80 9.19
N ASN A 38 9.62 8.13 9.19
CA ASN A 38 10.77 8.82 8.57
C ASN A 38 11.03 8.39 7.12
N LEU A 39 9.98 8.34 6.31
CA LEU A 39 10.04 7.89 4.93
C LEU A 39 10.18 9.09 4.00
N ARG A 40 11.05 8.97 3.00
CA ARG A 40 11.11 9.90 1.87
C ARG A 40 10.39 9.31 0.65
N ARG A 41 9.69 10.15 -0.10
CA ARG A 41 9.08 9.73 -1.36
C ARG A 41 10.16 9.38 -2.38
N VAL A 42 9.98 8.28 -3.09
CA VAL A 42 10.74 7.93 -4.29
C VAL A 42 9.79 7.57 -5.43
N THR A 43 10.26 7.67 -6.68
CA THR A 43 9.47 7.30 -7.85
C THR A 43 9.58 5.80 -8.12
N ALA A 44 8.45 5.09 -8.04
CA ALA A 44 8.33 3.70 -8.48
C ALA A 44 8.44 3.53 -10.00
N PRO A 45 9.01 2.43 -10.48
CA PRO A 45 8.80 1.98 -11.85
C PRO A 45 7.37 1.42 -12.01
N LEU A 46 6.73 1.70 -13.14
CA LEU A 46 5.47 1.04 -13.53
C LEU A 46 5.70 -0.35 -14.13
N PHE A 47 6.89 -0.55 -14.71
CA PHE A 47 7.28 -1.81 -15.34
C PHE A 47 8.78 -2.05 -15.14
N VAL A 48 9.15 -3.32 -15.07
CA VAL A 48 10.53 -3.79 -14.94
C VAL A 48 10.85 -4.79 -16.05
N LEU A 49 12.13 -5.00 -16.34
CA LEU A 49 12.51 -6.04 -17.28
C LEU A 49 12.26 -7.42 -16.67
N SER A 50 11.70 -8.32 -17.48
CA SER A 50 11.49 -9.72 -17.11
C SER A 50 12.84 -10.39 -16.82
N GLY A 51 12.85 -11.35 -15.89
CA GLY A 51 14.05 -12.11 -15.52
C GLY A 51 15.07 -11.35 -14.67
N THR A 52 14.76 -10.13 -14.20
CA THR A 52 15.65 -9.38 -13.29
C THR A 52 15.52 -9.80 -11.82
N GLY A 53 14.48 -10.58 -11.49
CA GLY A 53 14.13 -10.94 -10.12
C GLY A 53 13.57 -9.76 -9.30
N LEU A 54 13.33 -8.60 -9.90
CA LEU A 54 12.79 -7.42 -9.21
C LEU A 54 11.27 -7.45 -9.06
N ASN A 55 10.55 -8.01 -10.04
CA ASN A 55 9.10 -8.14 -9.96
C ASN A 55 8.74 -9.23 -8.95
N ASP A 56 7.67 -9.02 -8.20
CA ASP A 56 7.14 -9.99 -7.26
C ASP A 56 6.31 -11.05 -8.01
N ASP A 57 6.53 -12.32 -7.68
CA ASP A 57 5.84 -13.43 -8.31
C ASP A 57 4.54 -13.79 -7.56
N LEU A 58 4.20 -13.07 -6.48
CA LEU A 58 3.04 -13.34 -5.62
C LEU A 58 3.00 -14.81 -5.17
N ASN A 59 1.99 -15.60 -5.56
CA ASN A 59 1.89 -17.02 -5.24
C ASN A 59 2.57 -17.92 -6.30
N GLY A 60 3.16 -17.31 -7.33
CA GLY A 60 3.86 -18.00 -8.43
C GLY A 60 2.94 -18.54 -9.52
N VAL A 61 1.63 -18.31 -9.43
CA VAL A 61 0.63 -18.76 -10.41
C VAL A 61 0.11 -17.62 -11.27
N GLU A 62 0.13 -16.40 -10.74
CA GLU A 62 -0.39 -15.19 -11.38
C GLU A 62 0.54 -14.70 -12.50
N LYS A 63 -0.02 -14.38 -13.66
CA LYS A 63 0.77 -13.93 -14.82
C LYS A 63 0.85 -12.41 -14.86
N ALA A 64 2.06 -11.86 -14.75
CA ALA A 64 2.28 -10.44 -14.95
C ALA A 64 1.91 -10.00 -16.38
N VAL A 65 1.23 -8.86 -16.48
CA VAL A 65 0.99 -8.20 -17.77
C VAL A 65 2.34 -7.85 -18.38
N SER A 66 2.59 -8.28 -19.62
CA SER A 66 3.92 -8.16 -20.23
C SER A 66 3.87 -7.72 -21.68
N PHE A 67 4.92 -7.03 -22.13
CA PHE A 67 5.01 -6.47 -23.47
C PHE A 67 6.46 -6.37 -23.95
N PRO A 68 6.73 -6.47 -25.27
CA PRO A 68 8.06 -6.27 -25.82
C PRO A 68 8.38 -4.77 -25.94
N VAL A 69 9.59 -4.38 -25.55
CA VAL A 69 10.08 -3.00 -25.69
C VAL A 69 10.90 -2.88 -26.98
N LYS A 70 10.31 -2.26 -28.01
CA LYS A 70 10.92 -2.14 -29.35
C LYS A 70 12.32 -1.52 -29.33
N SER A 71 12.52 -0.44 -28.57
CA SER A 71 13.81 0.26 -28.44
C SER A 71 14.88 -0.55 -27.72
N LEU A 72 14.51 -1.64 -27.04
CA LEU A 72 15.43 -2.55 -26.35
C LEU A 72 15.59 -3.87 -27.13
N GLY A 73 15.38 -3.86 -28.45
CA GLY A 73 15.51 -5.05 -29.28
C GLY A 73 14.43 -6.10 -28.99
N GLY A 74 13.24 -5.69 -28.53
CA GLY A 74 12.15 -6.61 -28.21
C GLY A 74 12.26 -7.28 -26.84
N LYS A 75 13.17 -6.82 -25.96
CA LYS A 75 13.22 -7.30 -24.57
C LYS A 75 11.85 -7.18 -23.90
N LYS A 76 11.47 -8.21 -23.15
CA LYS A 76 10.20 -8.30 -22.44
C LYS A 76 10.23 -7.47 -21.16
N ALA A 77 9.28 -6.56 -21.00
CA ALA A 77 8.99 -5.87 -19.77
C ALA A 77 7.69 -6.41 -19.16
N GLU A 78 7.57 -6.29 -17.84
CA GLU A 78 6.43 -6.73 -17.03
C GLU A 78 5.94 -5.56 -16.18
N VAL A 79 4.62 -5.37 -16.14
CA VAL A 79 3.98 -4.47 -15.18
C VAL A 79 4.23 -5.03 -13.78
N VAL A 80 4.53 -4.14 -12.84
CA VAL A 80 4.84 -4.55 -11.47
C VAL A 80 3.60 -5.06 -10.75
N HIS A 81 3.72 -6.17 -10.02
CA HIS A 81 2.69 -6.67 -9.11
C HIS A 81 2.84 -6.09 -7.70
N SER A 82 4.09 -5.95 -7.28
CA SER A 82 4.55 -5.41 -5.99
C SER A 82 6.00 -4.95 -6.16
N LEU A 83 6.43 -3.97 -5.36
CA LEU A 83 7.82 -3.50 -5.36
C LEU A 83 8.61 -4.02 -4.17
N ALA A 84 8.17 -5.09 -3.49
CA ALA A 84 8.82 -5.61 -2.28
C ALA A 84 10.36 -5.77 -2.43
N LYS A 85 10.81 -6.53 -3.44
CA LYS A 85 12.25 -6.72 -3.71
C LYS A 85 12.93 -5.44 -4.18
N TRP A 86 12.24 -4.62 -4.98
CA TRP A 86 12.75 -3.37 -5.51
C TRP A 86 13.04 -2.35 -4.39
N LYS A 87 12.13 -2.18 -3.43
CA LYS A 87 12.29 -1.19 -2.33
C LYS A 87 13.52 -1.50 -1.50
N ARG A 88 13.71 -2.77 -1.13
CA ARG A 88 14.89 -3.20 -0.35
C ARG A 88 16.20 -2.99 -1.11
N SER A 89 16.21 -3.26 -2.42
CA SER A 89 17.35 -2.95 -3.29
C SER A 89 17.64 -1.43 -3.33
N LYS A 90 16.60 -0.59 -3.35
CA LYS A 90 16.74 0.88 -3.31
C LYS A 90 17.24 1.42 -1.98
N LEU A 91 16.82 0.85 -0.85
CA LEU A 91 17.38 1.21 0.46
C LEU A 91 18.90 1.03 0.47
N ALA A 92 19.39 -0.11 -0.03
CA ALA A 92 20.81 -0.41 -0.13
C ALA A 92 21.53 0.53 -1.11
N ALA A 93 20.99 0.69 -2.33
CA ALA A 93 21.59 1.53 -3.37
C ALA A 93 21.72 3.01 -2.95
N TYR A 94 20.83 3.49 -2.08
CA TYR A 94 20.87 4.85 -1.58
C TYR A 94 21.57 5.02 -0.23
N GLY A 95 22.06 3.94 0.38
CA GLY A 95 22.68 3.98 1.70
C GLY A 95 21.74 4.52 2.79
N VAL A 96 20.47 4.14 2.75
CA VAL A 96 19.48 4.58 3.76
C VAL A 96 19.87 3.99 5.12
N VAL A 97 20.05 4.86 6.12
CA VAL A 97 20.47 4.48 7.47
C VAL A 97 19.29 3.96 8.30
N PRO A 98 19.53 3.11 9.33
CA PRO A 98 18.47 2.59 10.18
C PRO A 98 17.58 3.67 10.81
N GLY A 99 16.27 3.41 10.87
CA GLY A 99 15.25 4.34 11.36
C GLY A 99 14.70 5.29 10.29
N PHE A 100 15.20 5.22 9.06
CA PHE A 100 14.71 5.95 7.88
C PHE A 100 14.30 4.98 6.79
N GLY A 101 13.45 5.45 5.87
CA GLY A 101 12.95 4.61 4.79
C GLY A 101 12.53 5.36 3.55
N ILE A 102 11.90 4.63 2.65
CA ILE A 102 11.30 5.15 1.43
C ILE A 102 9.84 4.75 1.35
N TYR A 103 9.04 5.54 0.66
CA TYR A 103 7.72 5.13 0.18
C TYR A 103 7.51 5.56 -1.26
N THR A 104 6.59 4.89 -1.94
CA THR A 104 6.17 5.23 -3.30
C THR A 104 4.68 5.01 -3.48
N ASP A 105 4.11 5.76 -4.41
CA ASP A 105 2.75 5.59 -4.90
C ASP A 105 2.79 4.48 -5.95
N MET A 106 2.56 3.24 -5.51
CA MET A 106 2.64 2.06 -6.37
C MET A 106 1.29 1.82 -7.05
N ASN A 107 1.35 1.43 -8.33
CA ASN A 107 0.19 1.05 -9.11
C ASN A 107 0.50 -0.28 -9.81
N ALA A 108 -0.42 -1.23 -9.71
CA ALA A 108 -0.29 -2.56 -10.31
C ALA A 108 -1.55 -2.96 -11.06
N ILE A 109 -1.41 -3.95 -11.95
CA ILE A 109 -2.52 -4.60 -12.64
C ILE A 109 -2.50 -6.09 -12.27
N ARG A 110 -3.55 -6.54 -11.58
CA ARG A 110 -3.77 -7.94 -11.21
C ARG A 110 -4.86 -8.53 -12.09
N ALA A 111 -4.47 -9.02 -13.25
CA ALA A 111 -5.40 -9.52 -14.26
C ALA A 111 -6.12 -10.82 -13.86
N ASP A 112 -5.51 -11.60 -12.97
CA ASP A 112 -6.01 -12.91 -12.53
C ASP A 112 -6.81 -12.82 -11.20
N GLU A 113 -7.13 -11.61 -10.71
CA GLU A 113 -7.83 -11.39 -9.44
C GLU A 113 -9.32 -11.76 -9.53
N GLU A 114 -9.85 -12.43 -8.50
CA GLU A 114 -11.30 -12.66 -8.38
C GLU A 114 -11.99 -11.39 -7.87
N LEU A 115 -12.75 -10.72 -8.75
CA LEU A 115 -13.32 -9.41 -8.46
C LEU A 115 -14.53 -9.45 -7.54
N ASP A 116 -14.56 -8.53 -6.58
CA ASP A 116 -15.70 -8.27 -5.71
C ASP A 116 -15.69 -6.80 -5.21
N ASN A 117 -16.49 -6.48 -4.18
CA ASN A 117 -16.55 -5.10 -3.65
C ASN A 117 -15.23 -4.61 -3.01
N LEU A 118 -14.30 -5.51 -2.69
CA LEU A 118 -13.01 -5.22 -2.07
C LEU A 118 -11.83 -5.47 -3.02
N HIS A 119 -12.01 -6.32 -4.04
CA HIS A 119 -10.95 -6.75 -4.97
C HIS A 119 -11.14 -6.15 -6.37
N SER A 120 -10.10 -5.46 -6.86
CA SER A 120 -10.06 -4.75 -8.14
C SER A 120 -8.86 -5.20 -8.97
N ILE A 121 -9.01 -5.21 -10.31
CA ILE A 121 -7.89 -5.41 -11.25
C ILE A 121 -6.81 -4.33 -11.10
N TYR A 122 -7.19 -3.14 -10.65
CA TYR A 122 -6.30 -2.02 -10.42
C TYR A 122 -6.03 -1.91 -8.92
N VAL A 123 -4.75 -1.98 -8.58
CA VAL A 123 -4.28 -1.92 -7.19
C VAL A 123 -3.38 -0.72 -7.03
N ASP A 124 -3.71 0.18 -6.10
CA ASP A 124 -2.83 1.24 -5.64
C ASP A 124 -2.39 1.02 -4.18
N GLN A 125 -1.15 1.40 -3.86
CA GLN A 125 -0.58 1.21 -2.52
C GLN A 125 0.39 2.33 -2.16
N TRP A 126 0.39 2.73 -0.89
CA TRP A 126 1.56 3.36 -0.28
C TRP A 126 2.60 2.28 0.00
N ASP A 127 3.39 1.96 -1.00
CA ASP A 127 4.36 0.89 -0.90
C ASP A 127 5.64 1.43 -0.25
N TRP A 128 5.98 0.94 0.94
CA TRP A 128 7.04 1.51 1.78
C TRP A 128 8.01 0.47 2.33
N GLU A 129 9.22 0.91 2.66
CA GLU A 129 10.24 0.07 3.28
C GLU A 129 11.12 0.93 4.19
N GLN A 130 11.49 0.42 5.37
CA GLN A 130 12.36 1.11 6.33
C GLN A 130 13.61 0.27 6.61
N ALA A 131 14.78 0.92 6.65
CA ALA A 131 16.00 0.27 7.12
C ALA A 131 15.94 0.11 8.65
N ILE A 132 16.26 -1.08 9.15
CA ILE A 132 16.25 -1.41 10.59
C ILE A 132 17.60 -1.98 11.01
N ARG A 133 17.91 -1.93 12.31
CA ARG A 133 19.09 -2.61 12.84
C ARG A 133 18.79 -4.09 13.02
N GLU A 134 19.84 -4.90 13.13
CA GLU A 134 19.68 -6.31 13.46
C GLU A 134 19.06 -6.52 14.85
N SER A 135 19.41 -5.65 15.82
CA SER A 135 18.82 -5.63 17.16
C SER A 135 17.32 -5.35 17.17
N ASP A 136 16.80 -4.73 16.11
CA ASP A 136 15.39 -4.34 16.00
C ASP A 136 14.52 -5.48 15.43
N ARG A 137 15.11 -6.65 15.12
CA ARG A 137 14.38 -7.82 14.59
C ARG A 137 13.63 -8.56 15.70
N SER A 138 12.60 -7.90 16.24
CA SER A 138 11.77 -8.41 17.33
C SER A 138 10.28 -8.14 17.07
N LEU A 139 9.42 -8.93 17.73
CA LEU A 139 7.98 -8.70 17.71
C LEU A 139 7.62 -7.32 18.27
N ASP A 140 8.29 -6.89 19.33
CA ASP A 140 8.07 -5.59 19.95
C ASP A 140 8.31 -4.44 18.97
N TYR A 141 9.38 -4.52 18.17
CA TYR A 141 9.65 -3.53 17.13
C TYR A 141 8.57 -3.55 16.04
N LEU A 142 8.18 -4.73 15.57
CA LEU A 142 7.10 -4.88 14.58
C LEU A 142 5.80 -4.23 15.08
N VAL A 143 5.38 -4.57 16.29
CA VAL A 143 4.16 -4.02 16.90
C VAL A 143 4.27 -2.52 17.12
N ALA A 144 5.44 -2.01 17.53
CA ALA A 144 5.67 -0.58 17.66
C ALA A 144 5.54 0.16 16.32
N VAL A 145 6.03 -0.41 15.22
CA VAL A 145 5.86 0.14 13.87
C VAL A 145 4.39 0.10 13.43
N VAL A 146 3.69 -1.02 13.67
CA VAL A 146 2.25 -1.14 13.37
C VAL A 146 1.44 -0.08 14.11
N ARG A 147 1.71 0.15 15.39
CA ARG A 147 1.03 1.19 16.20
C ARG A 147 1.27 2.60 15.65
N LYS A 148 2.46 2.90 15.11
CA LYS A 148 2.74 4.19 14.44
C LYS A 148 1.91 4.36 13.16
N ILE A 149 1.78 3.31 12.36
CA ILE A 149 0.94 3.32 11.14
C ILE A 149 -0.53 3.50 11.54
N TYR A 150 -0.99 2.79 12.57
CA TYR A 150 -2.35 2.87 13.06
C TYR A 150 -2.71 4.27 13.60
N ALA A 151 -1.79 4.91 14.32
CA ALA A 151 -1.97 6.30 14.74
C ALA A 151 -2.14 7.25 13.55
N ALA A 152 -1.34 7.09 12.48
CA ALA A 152 -1.49 7.87 11.25
C ALA A 152 -2.86 7.62 10.57
N LEU A 153 -3.40 6.39 10.62
CA LEU A 153 -4.75 6.07 10.14
C LEU A 153 -5.82 6.77 10.97
N LYS A 154 -5.78 6.68 12.30
CA LYS A 154 -6.74 7.36 13.20
C LYS A 154 -6.73 8.88 13.02
N GLU A 155 -5.55 9.49 12.93
CA GLU A 155 -5.44 10.92 12.65
C GLU A 155 -6.04 11.30 11.29
N THR A 156 -5.98 10.41 10.31
CA THR A 156 -6.60 10.61 8.99
C THR A 156 -8.12 10.48 9.08
N GLU A 157 -8.62 9.46 9.79
CA GLU A 157 -10.06 9.27 10.03
C GLU A 157 -10.68 10.46 10.76
N GLN A 158 -10.02 10.95 11.80
CA GLN A 158 -10.47 12.12 12.55
C GLN A 158 -10.53 13.37 11.65
N MET A 159 -9.52 13.59 10.83
CA MET A 159 -9.51 14.70 9.86
C MET A 159 -10.66 14.57 8.84
N VAL A 160 -10.96 13.37 8.36
CA VAL A 160 -12.10 13.12 7.47
C VAL A 160 -13.40 13.48 8.16
N TYR A 161 -13.59 13.08 9.41
CA TYR A 161 -14.79 13.42 10.18
C TYR A 161 -14.95 14.92 10.40
N GLU A 162 -13.88 15.62 10.76
CA GLU A 162 -13.86 17.08 10.93
C GLU A 162 -14.27 17.81 9.64
N ARG A 163 -13.85 17.29 8.48
CA ARG A 163 -14.16 17.90 7.18
C ARG A 163 -15.52 17.46 6.63
N PHE A 164 -15.92 16.22 6.89
CA PHE A 164 -17.12 15.58 6.37
C PHE A 164 -17.87 14.86 7.50
N PRO A 165 -18.64 15.58 8.34
CA PRO A 165 -19.25 15.02 9.56
C PRO A 165 -20.24 13.86 9.31
N HIS A 166 -20.70 13.66 8.07
CA HIS A 166 -21.52 12.53 7.66
C HIS A 166 -20.75 11.20 7.58
N ILE A 167 -19.41 11.24 7.62
CA ILE A 167 -18.52 10.09 7.69
C ILE A 167 -17.97 10.02 9.12
N THR A 168 -18.65 9.28 9.99
CA THR A 168 -18.28 9.15 11.40
C THR A 168 -17.10 8.19 11.58
N PRO A 169 -16.19 8.44 12.54
CA PRO A 169 -15.12 7.52 12.89
C PRO A 169 -15.65 6.16 13.34
N VAL A 170 -14.95 5.09 12.97
CA VAL A 170 -15.28 3.70 13.31
C VAL A 170 -14.07 2.91 13.79
N LEU A 171 -12.83 3.40 13.58
CA LEU A 171 -11.65 2.71 14.07
C LEU A 171 -11.62 2.71 15.61
N PRO A 172 -11.29 1.58 16.25
CA PRO A 172 -11.13 1.53 17.70
C PRO A 172 -9.97 2.41 18.17
N ASP A 173 -9.89 2.61 19.49
CA ASP A 173 -8.84 3.47 20.02
C ASP A 173 -7.45 2.87 19.87
N ASP A 174 -7.35 1.57 20.08
CA ASP A 174 -6.13 0.77 20.03
C ASP A 174 -6.28 -0.39 19.02
N ILE A 175 -5.18 -0.68 18.32
CA ILE A 175 -5.08 -1.86 17.46
C ILE A 175 -4.74 -3.09 18.30
N ALA A 176 -5.57 -4.13 18.20
CA ALA A 176 -5.32 -5.42 18.81
C ALA A 176 -4.21 -6.17 18.05
N VAL A 177 -3.37 -6.90 18.78
CA VAL A 177 -2.36 -7.80 18.21
C VAL A 177 -2.76 -9.21 18.60
N VAL A 178 -3.03 -10.04 17.60
CA VAL A 178 -3.48 -11.43 17.77
C VAL A 178 -2.63 -12.31 16.87
N HIS A 179 -2.08 -13.39 17.43
CA HIS A 179 -1.36 -14.38 16.64
C HIS A 179 -2.36 -15.24 15.85
N SER A 180 -2.06 -15.63 14.61
CA SER A 180 -2.99 -16.44 13.79
C SER A 180 -3.38 -17.76 14.46
N GLU A 181 -2.46 -18.36 15.21
CA GLU A 181 -2.63 -19.60 15.94
C GLU A 181 -3.54 -19.43 17.17
N GLU A 182 -3.54 -18.26 17.81
CA GLU A 182 -4.50 -17.94 18.88
C GLU A 182 -5.92 -17.81 18.31
N LEU A 183 -6.06 -17.31 17.08
CA LEU A 183 -7.37 -17.20 16.42
C LEU A 183 -7.95 -18.56 15.99
N LEU A 184 -7.08 -19.55 15.75
CA LEU A 184 -7.49 -20.91 15.38
C LEU A 184 -8.03 -21.72 16.57
N GLN A 185 -7.55 -21.43 17.79
CA GLN A 185 -7.90 -22.14 19.03
C GLN A 185 -9.26 -21.74 19.56
#